data_AF-A0A840C5U3-F1
#
_entry.id   AF-A0A840C5U3-F1
#
_cell.length_a   1.000
_cell.length_b   1.000
_cell.length_c   1.000
_cell.angle_alpha   90.00
_cell.angle_beta   90.00
_cell.angle_gamma   90.00
#
_symmetry.space_group_name_H-M   'P 1'
#
loop_
_entity.id
_entity.type
_entity.pdbx_description
1 polymer ?
#
loop_
_entity_poly.entity_id
_entity_poly.type
_entity_poly.pdbx_seq_one_letter_code
_entity_poly.pdbx_strand_id
1 'polypeptide(L)'
;MSATKILWGQILTVFLIVLVTTWGATQYVAWQLGYQAQLGTPWFVLAGAPIYYPPAIFWWWYFFDVYAPNVFARGGIIAASGGFIAIAVAIGMSIWRAREQKNVETYGSARWAKSPFENGVSG
;
A
#
# COMPACT_ATOMS: atom_id res chain seq x y z
N MET A 1 -21.11 14.39 16.29
CA MET A 1 -20.82 13.09 15.67
C MET A 1 -19.34 13.04 15.31
N SER A 2 -18.55 12.18 15.95
CA SER A 2 -17.11 12.07 15.67
C SER A 2 -16.92 11.56 14.24
N ALA A 3 -16.39 12.40 13.36
CA ALA A 3 -15.98 12.01 12.03
C ALA A 3 -15.03 10.81 12.15
N THR A 4 -15.42 9.66 11.58
CA THR A 4 -14.56 8.48 11.43
C THR A 4 -13.25 8.97 10.82
N LYS A 5 -12.15 8.96 11.59
CA LYS A 5 -10.83 9.38 11.08
C LYS A 5 -10.42 8.39 9.99
N ILE A 6 -10.69 8.76 8.74
CA ILE A 6 -10.32 7.99 7.55
C ILE A 6 -8.82 7.67 7.65
N LEU A 7 -8.46 6.39 7.52
CA LEU A 7 -7.09 5.90 7.60
C LEU A 7 -6.33 6.20 6.31
N TRP A 8 -6.14 7.48 5.99
CA TRP A 8 -5.45 7.93 4.79
C TRP A 8 -4.06 7.31 4.61
N GLY A 9 -3.31 7.15 5.69
CA GLY A 9 -2.00 6.50 5.67
C GLY A 9 -2.08 5.05 5.18
N GLN A 10 -3.00 4.26 5.72
CA GLN A 10 -3.17 2.85 5.32
C GLN A 10 -3.67 2.73 3.87
N ILE A 11 -4.60 3.58 3.46
CA ILE A 11 -5.10 3.62 2.08
C ILE A 11 -3.94 3.93 1.12
N LEU A 12 -3.14 4.95 1.43
CA LEU A 12 -2.00 5.35 0.62
C LEU A 12 -0.96 4.23 0.55
N THR A 13 -0.62 3.58 1.67
CA THR A 13 0.34 2.48 1.69
C THR A 13 -0.13 1.29 0.85
N VAL A 14 -1.39 0.86 1.00
CA VAL A 14 -1.98 -0.22 0.20
C VAL A 14 -1.94 0.14 -1.29
N PHE A 15 -2.34 1.37 -1.62
CA PHE A 15 -2.32 1.88 -2.98
C PHE A 15 -0.90 1.86 -3.59
N LEU A 16 0.10 2.34 -2.84
CA LEU A 16 1.49 2.36 -3.30
C LEU A 16 2.04 0.95 -3.50
N ILE A 17 1.70 -0.01 -2.63
CA ILE A 17 2.11 -1.41 -2.81
C ILE A 17 1.56 -1.94 -4.14
N VAL A 18 0.25 -1.80 -4.37
CA VAL A 18 -0.39 -2.26 -5.61
C VAL A 18 0.22 -1.57 -6.83
N LEU A 19 0.49 -0.26 -6.74
CA LEU A 19 1.11 0.50 -7.82
C LEU A 19 2.51 -0.02 -8.14
N VAL A 20 3.35 -0.24 -7.13
CA VAL A 20 4.73 -0.70 -7.30
C VAL A 20 4.77 -2.13 -7.84
N THR A 21 3.92 -3.05 -7.35
CA THR A 21 3.91 -4.43 -7.87
C THR A 21 3.37 -4.50 -9.29
N THR A 22 2.34 -3.69 -9.61
CA THR A 22 1.82 -3.57 -10.97
C THR A 22 2.88 -2.98 -11.90
N TRP A 23 3.63 -1.98 -11.42
CA TRP A 23 4.71 -1.38 -12.20
C TRP A 23 5.86 -2.36 -12.45
N GLY A 24 6.26 -3.11 -11.42
CA GLY A 24 7.26 -4.18 -11.54
C GLY A 24 6.82 -5.26 -12.52
N ALA A 25 5.55 -5.67 -12.49
CA ALA A 25 4.99 -6.59 -13.46
C ALA A 25 5.07 -6.05 -14.90
N THR A 26 4.73 -4.77 -15.09
CA THR A 26 4.86 -4.10 -16.39
C THR A 26 6.31 -4.08 -16.88
N GLN A 27 7.28 -3.69 -16.05
CA GLN A 27 8.68 -3.69 -16.46
C GLN A 27 9.20 -5.11 -16.75
N TYR A 28 8.77 -6.10 -15.96
CA TYR A 28 9.09 -7.51 -16.20
C TYR A 28 8.59 -7.98 -17.57
N VAL A 29 7.33 -7.69 -17.91
CA VAL A 29 6.76 -8.05 -19.22
C VAL A 29 7.49 -7.31 -20.35
N ALA A 30 7.76 -6.01 -20.19
CA ALA A 30 8.47 -5.22 -21.19
C ALA A 30 9.88 -5.78 -21.47
N TRP A 31 10.59 -6.18 -20.40
CA TRP A 31 11.91 -6.80 -20.49
C TRP A 31 11.86 -8.16 -21.18
N GLN A 32 10.89 -9.01 -20.84
CA GLN A 32 10.70 -10.31 -21.48
C GLN A 32 10.32 -10.22 -22.97
N LEU A 33 9.63 -9.15 -23.35
CA LEU A 33 9.28 -8.85 -24.75
C LEU A 33 10.37 -8.04 -25.49
N GLY A 34 11.53 -7.82 -24.86
CA GLY A 34 12.68 -7.16 -25.49
C GLY A 34 12.46 -5.70 -25.86
N TYR A 35 11.55 -5.00 -25.18
CA TYR A 35 11.23 -3.59 -25.44
C TYR A 35 10.85 -3.28 -26.89
N GLN A 36 10.11 -4.20 -27.52
CA GLN A 36 9.64 -4.04 -28.90
C GLN A 36 8.85 -2.74 -29.12
N ALA A 37 9.00 -2.14 -30.30
CA ALA A 37 8.31 -0.90 -30.67
C ALA A 37 6.76 -1.00 -30.60
N GLN A 38 6.22 -2.22 -30.70
CA GLN A 38 4.77 -2.49 -30.62
C GLN A 38 4.20 -2.26 -29.21
N LEU A 39 5.04 -2.21 -28.16
CA LEU A 39 4.60 -1.85 -26.80
C LEU A 39 4.23 -0.37 -26.68
N GLY A 40 4.51 0.43 -27.71
CA GLY A 40 4.25 1.86 -27.76
C GLY A 40 5.41 2.69 -27.20
N THR A 41 5.17 3.99 -27.11
CA THR A 41 6.17 4.95 -26.64
C THR A 41 6.42 4.76 -25.15
N PRO A 42 7.69 4.60 -24.71
CA PRO A 42 8.01 4.55 -23.30
C PRO A 42 7.68 5.90 -22.64
N TRP A 43 7.32 5.85 -21.37
CA TRP A 43 7.02 7.06 -20.60
C TRP A 43 8.28 7.91 -20.41
N PHE A 44 9.39 7.26 -20.10
CA PHE A 44 10.73 7.85 -20.06
C PHE A 44 11.79 6.75 -20.23
N VAL A 45 13.04 7.15 -20.43
CA VAL A 45 14.19 6.22 -20.49
C VAL A 45 15.05 6.47 -19.25
N LEU A 46 15.35 5.42 -18.50
CA LEU A 46 16.18 5.47 -17.31
C LEU A 46 17.38 4.54 -17.50
N ALA A 47 18.60 5.08 -17.41
CA ALA A 47 19.84 4.32 -17.58
C ALA A 47 19.88 3.48 -18.88
N GLY A 48 19.27 3.98 -19.96
CA GLY A 48 19.18 3.29 -21.25
C GLY A 48 18.05 2.24 -21.36
N ALA A 49 17.33 1.97 -20.27
CA ALA A 49 16.15 1.10 -20.29
C ALA A 49 14.86 1.92 -20.46
N PRO A 50 13.98 1.56 -21.41
CA PRO A 50 12.69 2.22 -21.56
C PRO A 50 11.74 1.83 -20.43
N ILE A 51 11.16 2.84 -19.77
CA ILE A 51 10.26 2.68 -18.63
C ILE A 51 8.84 2.99 -19.07
N TYR A 52 7.95 2.01 -18.88
CA TYR A 52 6.52 2.13 -19.16
C TYR A 52 5.70 2.49 -17.92
N TYR A 53 4.49 3.02 -18.13
CA TYR A 53 3.58 3.38 -17.05
C TYR A 53 2.96 2.13 -16.39
N PRO A 54 2.66 2.15 -15.08
CA PRO A 54 2.26 0.95 -14.34
C PRO A 54 1.11 0.14 -14.95
N PRO A 55 -0.02 0.71 -15.40
CA PRO A 55 -1.13 -0.09 -15.95
C PRO A 55 -0.92 -0.60 -17.38
N ALA A 56 0.24 -0.37 -18.03
CA ALA A 56 0.45 -0.79 -19.42
C ALA A 56 0.33 -2.32 -19.63
N ILE A 57 0.70 -3.11 -18.62
CA ILE A 57 0.55 -4.58 -18.65
C ILE A 57 -0.86 -5.02 -19.01
N PHE A 58 -1.92 -4.32 -18.57
CA PHE A 58 -3.29 -4.71 -18.86
C PHE A 58 -3.64 -4.57 -20.35
N TRP A 59 -3.13 -3.51 -20.98
CA TRP A 59 -3.34 -3.29 -22.42
C TRP A 59 -2.55 -4.32 -23.21
N TRP A 60 -1.32 -4.57 -22.82
CA TRP A 60 -0.49 -5.58 -23.47
C TRP A 60 -1.03 -6.98 -23.28
N TRP A 61 -1.62 -7.29 -22.12
CA TRP A 61 -2.28 -8.57 -21.90
C TRP A 61 -3.41 -8.75 -22.91
N TYR A 62 -4.27 -7.74 -23.09
CA TYR A 62 -5.36 -7.82 -24.05
C TYR A 62 -4.89 -8.05 -25.50
N PHE A 63 -3.80 -7.40 -25.93
CA PHE A 63 -3.32 -7.49 -27.30
C PHE A 63 -2.35 -8.65 -27.58
N PHE A 64 -1.48 -9.00 -26.63
CA PHE A 64 -0.32 -9.84 -26.86
C PHE A 64 -0.31 -11.17 -26.12
N ASP A 65 -1.26 -11.43 -25.22
CA ASP A 65 -1.29 -12.67 -24.42
C ASP A 65 -1.34 -13.94 -25.26
N VAL A 66 -1.99 -13.88 -26.42
CA VAL A 66 -2.03 -15.01 -27.37
C VAL A 66 -0.63 -15.40 -27.88
N TYR A 67 0.28 -14.44 -27.98
CA TYR A 67 1.63 -14.67 -28.50
C TYR A 67 2.64 -15.08 -27.41
N ALA A 68 2.40 -14.68 -26.15
CA ALA A 68 3.34 -14.92 -25.05
C ALA A 68 2.64 -15.21 -23.71
N PRO A 69 1.76 -16.23 -23.63
CA PRO A 69 0.89 -16.44 -22.47
C PRO A 69 1.66 -16.69 -21.17
N ASN A 70 2.81 -17.38 -21.26
CA ASN A 70 3.66 -17.65 -20.11
C ASN A 70 4.28 -16.38 -19.50
N VAL A 71 4.56 -15.37 -20.32
CA VAL A 71 5.14 -14.10 -19.87
C VAL A 71 4.08 -13.31 -19.10
N PHE A 72 2.86 -13.22 -19.65
CA PHE A 72 1.74 -12.54 -19.01
C PHE A 72 1.25 -13.27 -17.76
N ALA A 73 1.25 -14.60 -17.74
CA ALA A 73 0.95 -15.37 -16.53
C ALA A 73 1.92 -15.02 -15.39
N ARG A 74 3.24 -14.97 -15.68
CA ARG A 74 4.25 -14.57 -14.69
C ARG A 74 4.10 -13.11 -14.26
N GLY A 75 3.89 -12.19 -15.21
CA GLY A 75 3.62 -10.79 -14.91
C GLY A 75 2.37 -10.62 -14.04
N GLY A 76 1.30 -11.35 -14.34
CA GLY A 76 0.07 -11.39 -13.56
C GLY A 76 0.30 -11.91 -12.13
N ILE A 77 1.12 -12.96 -11.94
CA ILE A 77 1.50 -13.44 -10.61
C ILE A 77 2.23 -12.35 -9.82
N ILE A 78 3.17 -11.63 -10.45
CA ILE A 78 3.89 -10.51 -9.81
C ILE A 78 2.89 -9.43 -9.38
N ALA A 79 1.96 -9.03 -10.25
CA ALA A 79 0.96 -8.02 -9.93
C ALA A 79 0.03 -8.50 -8.79
N ALA A 80 -0.47 -9.73 -8.86
CA ALA A 80 -1.36 -10.34 -7.87
C ALA A 80 -0.70 -10.47 -6.49
N SER A 81 0.61 -10.74 -6.44
CA SER A 81 1.37 -10.83 -5.18
C SER A 81 1.26 -9.54 -4.35
N GLY A 82 1.16 -8.38 -5.01
CA GLY A 82 0.97 -7.08 -4.34
C GLY A 82 -0.31 -6.98 -3.53
N GLY A 83 -1.39 -7.63 -3.97
CA GLY A 83 -2.63 -7.68 -3.21
C GLY A 83 -2.46 -8.40 -1.86
N PHE A 84 -1.79 -9.56 -1.86
CA PHE A 84 -1.49 -10.31 -0.65
C PHE A 84 -0.56 -9.53 0.29
N ILE A 85 0.49 -8.90 -0.25
CA ILE A 85 1.40 -8.04 0.51
C ILE A 85 0.63 -6.86 1.11
N ALA A 86 -0.24 -6.22 0.36
CA ALA A 86 -1.03 -5.08 0.81
C ALA A 86 -1.98 -5.48 1.96
N ILE A 87 -2.62 -6.64 1.88
CA ILE A 87 -3.47 -7.17 2.97
C ILE A 87 -2.64 -7.39 4.23
N ALA A 88 -1.49 -8.05 4.13
CA ALA A 88 -0.61 -8.31 5.27
C ALA A 88 -0.14 -6.99 5.93
N VAL A 89 0.26 -6.01 5.12
CA VAL A 89 0.70 -4.69 5.58
C VAL A 89 -0.45 -3.91 6.24
N ALA A 90 -1.65 -3.94 5.66
CA ALA A 90 -2.84 -3.31 6.22
C ALA A 90 -3.21 -3.87 7.60
N ILE A 91 -3.15 -5.19 7.77
CA ILE A 91 -3.37 -5.85 9.07
C ILE A 91 -2.29 -5.44 10.07
N GLY A 92 -1.02 -5.48 9.67
CA GLY A 92 0.10 -5.10 10.52
C GLY A 92 -0.01 -3.66 11.05
N MET A 93 -0.35 -2.70 10.19
CA MET A 93 -0.57 -1.30 10.59
C MET A 93 -1.78 -1.15 11.52
N SER A 94 -2.85 -1.90 11.29
CA SER A 94 -4.03 -1.91 12.16
C SER A 94 -3.68 -2.38 13.58
N ILE A 95 -2.88 -3.44 13.70
CA ILE A 95 -2.41 -3.97 14.98
C ILE A 95 -1.47 -2.98 15.67
N TRP A 96 -0.48 -2.42 14.96
CA TRP A 96 0.45 -1.44 15.51
C TRP A 96 -0.29 -0.24 16.11
N ARG A 97 -1.27 0.29 15.36
CA ARG A 97 -2.08 1.42 15.83
C ARG A 97 -2.90 1.06 17.08
N ALA A 98 -3.48 -0.14 17.13
CA ALA A 98 -4.21 -0.59 18.32
C ALA A 98 -3.30 -0.67 19.56
N ARG A 99 -2.02 -1.02 19.38
CA ARG A 99 -1.01 -0.98 20.46
C ARG A 99 -0.68 0.46 20.86
N GLU A 100 -0.49 1.35 19.89
CA GLU A 100 -0.17 2.76 20.16
C GLU A 100 -1.28 3.45 20.97
N GLN A 101 -2.55 3.20 20.64
CA GLN A 101 -3.67 3.75 21.41
C GLN A 101 -3.70 3.24 22.86
N LYS A 102 -3.39 1.96 23.10
CA LYS A 102 -3.31 1.41 24.47
C LYS A 102 -2.16 2.01 25.28
N ASN A 103 -1.02 2.27 24.64
CA ASN A 103 0.12 2.90 25.31
C ASN A 103 -0.17 4.37 25.70
N VAL A 104 -0.91 5.11 24.87
CA VAL A 104 -1.28 6.51 25.13
C VAL A 104 -2.30 6.65 26.29
N GLU A 105 -3.23 5.70 26.43
CA GLU A 105 -4.22 5.70 27.52
C GLU A 105 -3.60 5.44 28.92
N THR A 106 -2.39 4.89 28.99
CA THR A 106 -1.76 4.49 30.27
C THR A 106 -1.29 5.68 31.12
N TYR A 107 -1.16 6.88 30.55
CA TYR A 107 -0.86 8.12 31.30
C TYR A 107 -2.11 8.92 31.73
N GLY A 108 -3.33 8.49 31.36
CA GLY A 108 -4.56 9.28 31.48
C GLY A 108 -5.54 8.90 32.60
N SER A 109 -5.21 7.96 33.50
CA SER A 109 -6.15 7.50 34.55
C SER A 109 -6.01 8.22 35.90
N ALA A 110 -5.09 9.19 36.04
CA ALA A 110 -4.90 9.99 37.26
C ALA A 110 -6.02 11.04 37.52
N ARG A 111 -7.25 10.78 37.07
CA ARG A 111 -8.44 11.54 37.49
C ARG A 111 -8.89 11.21 38.92
N TRP A 112 -8.29 10.20 39.54
CA TRP A 112 -8.61 9.71 40.88
C TRP A 112 -7.75 10.37 41.99
N ALA A 113 -6.76 11.19 41.65
CA ALA A 113 -5.90 11.91 42.61
C ALA A 113 -6.48 13.26 43.08
N LYS A 114 -7.80 13.42 43.04
CA LYS A 114 -8.50 14.42 43.88
C LYS A 114 -9.22 13.67 44.99
N SER A 115 -8.47 13.22 45.98
CA SER A 115 -9.05 12.77 47.24
C SER A 115 -9.65 13.98 47.97
N PRO A 116 -10.92 13.91 48.40
CA PRO A 116 -11.56 14.91 49.23
C PRO A 116 -11.15 14.70 50.68
N PHE A 117 -10.23 15.52 51.19
CA PHE A 117 -9.82 15.60 52.60
C PHE A 117 -9.30 17.04 52.79
N GLU A 118 -9.61 17.83 53.81
CA GLU A 118 -10.28 17.59 55.09
C GLU A 118 -10.38 18.94 55.86
N ASN A 119 -11.50 19.13 56.56
CA ASN A 119 -11.76 19.91 57.79
C ASN A 119 -11.41 21.41 57.95
N GLY A 120 -12.37 22.16 58.52
CA GLY A 120 -12.12 23.43 59.17
C GLY A 120 -13.40 24.08 59.70
N VAL A 121 -13.70 23.85 60.98
CA VAL A 121 -14.73 24.53 61.76
C VAL A 121 -14.53 26.05 61.74
N SER A 122 -15.58 26.80 61.45
CA SER A 122 -15.83 28.16 61.92
C SER A 122 -17.35 28.27 62.08
N GLY A 123 -17.89 28.35 63.29
CA GLY A 123 -17.70 29.44 64.23
C GLY A 123 -18.96 30.28 64.16
#